data_AF-A0A1B0BEN2-F1
#
_entry.id   AF-A0A1B0BEN2-F1
#
_cell.length_a   1.000
_cell.length_b   1.000
_cell.length_c   1.000
_cell.angle_alpha   90.00
_cell.angle_beta   90.00
_cell.angle_gamma   90.00
#
_symmetry.space_group_name_H-M   'P 1'
#
loop_
_entity.id
_entity.type
_entity.pdbx_description
1 polymer ?
#
loop_
_entity_poly.entity_id
_entity_poly.type
_entity_poly.pdbx_seq_one_letter_code
_entity_poly.pdbx_strand_id
1 'polypeptide(L)'
;MLDITRDRPVKVAVKVAVPVRDHPKFNFVGKLLGPKGNSMKRLQEETMCKMAVLGRGSMRDRKKEEEMRASGDSRYAHLFEDLHVEISTFAAPAEAHARIAYALAEVRRFLVPRN
;
A
#
# COMPACT_ATOMS: atom_id res chain seq x y z
N MET A 1 -19.98 5.93 -10.22
CA MET A 1 -20.73 5.33 -11.35
C MET A 1 -19.71 4.98 -12.43
N LEU A 2 -19.67 3.72 -12.89
CA LEU A 2 -18.73 3.23 -13.89
C LEU A 2 -19.47 3.01 -15.21
N ASP A 3 -19.01 3.60 -16.30
CA ASP A 3 -19.51 3.32 -17.64
C ASP A 3 -18.72 2.15 -18.24
N ILE A 4 -19.35 0.97 -18.27
CA ILE A 4 -18.75 -0.27 -18.77
C ILE A 4 -18.92 -0.44 -20.29
N THR A 5 -19.60 0.48 -20.98
CA THR A 5 -19.85 0.37 -22.44
C THR A 5 -18.68 0.88 -23.28
N ARG A 6 -17.74 1.61 -22.67
CA ARG A 6 -16.64 2.30 -23.36
C ARG A 6 -15.26 1.86 -22.91
N ASP A 7 -15.16 0.85 -22.04
CA ASP A 7 -13.91 0.32 -21.44
C ASP A 7 -12.91 1.40 -21.01
N ARG A 8 -13.41 2.56 -20.57
CA ARG A 8 -12.55 3.67 -20.19
C ARG A 8 -11.72 3.26 -18.97
N PRO A 9 -10.39 3.41 -19.00
CA PRO A 9 -9.56 3.07 -17.86
C PRO A 9 -9.97 3.88 -16.63
N VAL A 10 -10.03 3.20 -15.48
CA VAL A 10 -10.38 3.78 -14.19
C VAL A 10 -9.25 3.55 -13.20
N LYS A 11 -9.06 4.52 -12.30
CA LYS A 11 -8.18 4.35 -11.15
C LYS A 11 -8.97 3.70 -10.02
N VAL A 12 -8.56 2.51 -9.60
CA VAL A 12 -9.06 1.87 -8.38
C VAL A 12 -7.95 1.90 -7.35
N ALA A 13 -8.28 2.31 -6.12
CA ALA A 13 -7.35 2.35 -5.01
C ALA A 13 -8.01 1.80 -3.74
N VAL A 14 -7.26 1.06 -2.94
CA VAL A 14 -7.68 0.52 -1.64
C VAL A 14 -6.56 0.71 -0.62
N LYS A 15 -6.93 0.93 0.64
CA LYS A 15 -5.99 1.02 1.76
C LYS A 15 -6.10 -0.24 2.61
N VAL A 16 -4.98 -0.90 2.85
CA VAL A 16 -4.88 -2.12 3.67
C VAL A 16 -4.15 -1.78 4.97
N ALA A 17 -4.84 -1.89 6.10
CA ALA A 17 -4.23 -1.64 7.41
C ALA A 17 -3.10 -2.65 7.68
N VAL A 18 -1.98 -2.16 8.22
CA VAL A 18 -0.89 -3.02 8.69
C VAL A 18 -1.12 -3.35 10.17
N PRO A 19 -1.12 -4.63 10.58
CA PRO A 19 -1.50 -5.04 11.95
C PRO A 19 -0.37 -4.82 12.98
N VAL A 20 0.15 -3.59 13.04
CA VAL A 20 1.19 -3.19 14.01
C VAL A 20 0.69 -3.17 15.45
N ARG A 21 -0.62 -3.00 15.66
CA ARG A 21 -1.22 -3.01 17.01
C ARG A 21 -1.24 -4.43 17.57
N ASP A 22 -1.54 -5.42 16.73
CA ASP A 22 -1.61 -6.83 17.11
C ASP A 22 -0.20 -7.47 17.20
N HIS A 23 0.73 -7.01 16.36
CA HIS A 23 2.10 -7.51 16.31
C HIS A 23 3.14 -6.38 16.39
N PRO A 24 3.27 -5.67 17.53
CA PRO A 24 4.09 -4.46 17.65
C PRO A 24 5.60 -4.69 17.54
N LYS A 25 6.06 -5.93 17.74
CA LYS A 25 7.47 -6.31 17.62
C LYS A 25 7.86 -6.72 16.18
N PHE A 26 6.89 -6.84 15.28
CA PHE A 26 7.13 -7.34 13.93
C PHE A 26 7.38 -6.20 12.94
N ASN A 27 8.45 -6.30 12.16
CA ASN A 27 8.81 -5.30 11.14
C ASN A 27 8.08 -5.57 9.81
N PHE A 28 6.81 -5.19 9.73
CA PHE A 28 6.00 -5.33 8.51
C PHE A 28 6.55 -4.54 7.32
N VAL A 29 6.98 -3.29 7.54
CA VAL A 29 7.53 -2.43 6.48
C VAL A 29 8.75 -3.07 5.85
N GLY A 30 9.68 -3.56 6.69
CA GLY A 30 10.87 -4.27 6.23
C GLY A 30 10.54 -5.55 5.46
N LYS A 31 9.56 -6.34 5.93
CA LYS A 31 9.10 -7.56 5.24
C LYS A 31 8.45 -7.27 3.89
N LEU A 32 7.61 -6.24 3.80
CA LEU A 32 6.96 -5.83 2.56
C LEU A 32 7.96 -5.33 1.52
N LEU A 33 8.86 -4.43 1.92
CA LEU A 33 9.86 -3.86 1.02
C LEU A 33 10.90 -4.91 0.61
N GLY A 34 11.38 -5.71 1.55
CA GLY A 34 12.47 -6.64 1.34
C GLY A 34 13.80 -5.93 1.01
N PRO A 35 14.85 -6.70 0.67
CA PRO A 35 16.17 -6.15 0.37
C PRO A 35 16.10 -5.14 -0.78
N LYS A 36 16.55 -3.90 -0.53
CA LYS A 36 16.53 -2.79 -1.50
C LYS A 36 15.15 -2.50 -2.12
N GLY A 37 14.04 -2.92 -1.48
CA GLY A 37 12.69 -2.73 -2.03
C GLY A 37 12.28 -3.76 -3.10
N ASN A 38 13.11 -4.78 -3.36
CA ASN A 38 12.87 -5.72 -4.46
C ASN A 38 11.63 -6.61 -4.26
N SER A 39 11.25 -6.91 -3.02
CA SER A 39 10.05 -7.72 -2.75
C SER A 39 8.79 -6.95 -3.14
N MET A 40 8.68 -5.69 -2.70
CA MET A 40 7.56 -4.82 -3.10
C MET A 40 7.57 -4.56 -4.61
N LYS A 41 8.74 -4.36 -5.22
CA LYS A 41 8.86 -4.16 -6.67
C LYS A 41 8.30 -5.35 -7.45
N ARG A 42 8.71 -6.57 -7.10
CA ARG A 42 8.19 -7.80 -7.73
C ARG A 42 6.68 -7.94 -7.53
N LEU A 43 6.20 -7.70 -6.31
CA LEU A 43 4.77 -7.76 -6.00
C LEU A 43 3.95 -6.77 -6.85
N GLN A 44 4.46 -5.55 -7.06
CA GLN A 44 3.83 -4.56 -7.95
C GLN A 44 3.83 -5.01 -9.41
N GLU A 45 4.94 -5.56 -9.90
CA GLU A 45 5.07 -6.07 -11.27
C GLU A 45 4.13 -7.26 -11.53
N GLU A 46 4.10 -8.24 -10.62
CA GLU A 46 3.25 -9.44 -10.72
C GLU A 46 1.75 -9.12 -10.66
N THR A 47 1.37 -8.15 -9.84
CA THR A 47 -0.05 -7.77 -9.64
C THR A 47 -0.53 -6.67 -10.57
N MET A 48 0.38 -6.07 -11.36
CA MET A 48 0.10 -4.92 -12.20
C MET A 48 -0.55 -3.77 -11.41
N CYS A 49 -0.08 -3.58 -10.18
CA CYS A 49 -0.55 -2.55 -9.25
C CYS A 49 0.62 -1.70 -8.75
N LYS A 50 0.33 -0.46 -8.38
CA LYS A 50 1.20 0.39 -7.59
C LYS A 50 0.90 0.18 -6.11
N MET A 51 1.94 0.12 -5.29
CA MET A 51 1.84 -0.06 -3.86
C MET A 51 2.71 0.96 -3.13
N ALA A 52 2.15 1.63 -2.14
CA ALA A 52 2.87 2.57 -1.29
C ALA A 52 2.61 2.25 0.18
N VAL A 53 3.67 2.17 0.98
CA VAL A 53 3.56 2.10 2.44
C VAL A 53 3.43 3.54 2.95
N LEU A 54 2.28 3.87 3.53
CA LEU A 54 1.89 5.20 3.98
C LEU A 54 1.40 5.12 5.44
N GLY A 55 1.00 6.25 6.00
CA GLY A 55 0.65 6.33 7.42
C GLY A 55 1.84 6.60 8.35
N ARG A 56 1.54 6.75 9.63
CA ARG A 56 2.50 6.94 10.71
C ARG A 56 3.38 5.70 10.90
N GLY A 57 4.70 5.88 10.97
CA GLY A 57 5.69 4.81 11.05
C GLY A 57 6.09 4.21 9.70
N SER A 58 5.67 4.80 8.59
CA SER A 58 6.06 4.37 7.25
C SER A 58 7.48 4.80 6.88
N MET A 59 8.01 5.84 7.54
CA MET A 59 9.35 6.34 7.31
C MET A 59 10.38 5.70 8.25
N ARG A 60 11.60 5.50 7.74
CA ARG A 60 12.71 4.93 8.52
C ARG A 60 13.14 5.86 9.66
N ASP A 61 13.16 7.17 9.41
CA ASP A 61 13.55 8.17 10.41
C ASP A 61 12.29 8.81 11.01
N ARG A 62 12.03 8.46 12.28
CA ARG A 62 10.87 8.96 13.04
C ARG A 62 10.93 10.45 13.32
N LYS A 63 12.13 11.03 13.49
CA LYS A 63 12.27 12.46 13.75
C LYS A 63 11.90 13.23 12.49
N LYS A 64 12.44 12.80 11.35
CA LYS A 64 12.11 13.38 10.05
C LYS A 64 10.64 13.20 9.68
N GLU A 65 10.05 12.05 10.02
CA GLU A 65 8.62 11.81 9.85
C GLU A 65 7.78 12.84 10.60
N GLU A 66 8.10 13.09 11.86
CA GLU A 66 7.38 14.06 12.69
C GLU A 66 7.52 15.50 12.17
N GLU A 67 8.72 15.88 11.71
CA GLU A 67 8.97 17.17 11.06
C GLU A 67 8.14 17.32 9.77
N MET A 68 8.10 16.29 8.91
CA MET A 68 7.29 16.29 7.69
C MET A 68 5.79 16.34 7.99
N ARG A 69 5.34 15.61 9.01
CA ARG A 69 3.95 15.60 9.46
C ARG A 69 3.52 16.98 9.96
N ALA A 70 4.40 17.67 10.70
CA ALA A 70 4.15 19.01 11.22
C ALA A 70 4.29 20.12 10.16
N SER A 71 4.91 19.84 9.00
CA SER A 71 5.15 20.83 7.95
C SER A 71 3.89 21.40 7.30
N GLY A 72 2.75 20.71 7.40
CA GLY A 72 1.50 21.10 6.74
C GLY A 72 1.46 20.83 5.23
N ASP A 73 2.52 20.27 4.64
CA ASP A 73 2.55 19.89 3.22
C ASP A 73 1.59 18.72 2.97
N SER A 74 0.67 18.90 2.00
CA SER A 74 -0.33 17.90 1.64
C SER A 74 0.28 16.57 1.17
N ARG A 75 1.52 16.58 0.67
CA ARG A 75 2.25 15.36 0.29
C ARG A 75 2.50 14.44 1.49
N TYR A 76 2.56 14.99 2.69
CA TYR A 76 2.77 14.26 3.94
C TYR A 76 1.50 14.13 4.78
N ALA A 77 0.32 14.54 4.26
CA ALA A 77 -0.95 14.42 4.95
C ALA A 77 -1.26 12.97 5.38
N HIS A 78 -0.78 11.98 4.63
CA HIS A 78 -0.91 10.56 4.97
C HIS A 78 -0.26 10.20 6.31
N LEU A 79 0.70 10.98 6.82
CA LEU A 79 1.36 10.71 8.11
C LEU A 79 0.44 10.91 9.32
N PHE A 80 -0.75 11.50 9.12
CA PHE A 80 -1.80 11.56 10.14
C PHE A 80 -2.68 10.30 10.18
N GLU A 81 -2.56 9.41 9.19
CA GLU A 81 -3.29 8.14 9.15
C GLU A 81 -2.50 7.02 9.82
N ASP A 82 -3.18 5.94 10.21
CA ASP A 82 -2.55 4.71 10.70
C ASP A 82 -1.70 4.06 9.59
N LEU A 83 -0.66 3.28 9.98
CA LEU A 83 0.21 2.58 9.03
C LEU A 83 -0.62 1.66 8.11
N HIS A 84 -0.53 1.90 6.80
CA HIS A 84 -1.27 1.14 5.80
C HIS A 84 -0.47 0.99 4.50
N VAL A 85 -0.90 0.04 3.67
CA VAL A 85 -0.45 -0.08 2.29
C VAL A 85 -1.57 0.41 1.38
N GLU A 86 -1.32 1.47 0.61
CA GLU A 86 -2.21 1.86 -0.49
C GLU A 86 -1.86 1.01 -1.71
N ILE A 87 -2.85 0.30 -2.25
CA ILE A 87 -2.75 -0.47 -3.49
C ILE A 87 -3.62 0.22 -4.54
N SER A 88 -3.06 0.57 -5.68
CA SER A 88 -3.81 1.20 -6.77
C SER A 88 -3.45 0.65 -8.14
N THR A 89 -4.40 0.68 -9.07
CA THR A 89 -4.17 0.31 -10.47
C THR A 89 -4.98 1.22 -11.39
N PHE A 90 -4.58 1.25 -12.66
CA PHE A 90 -5.25 2.02 -13.72
C PHE A 90 -5.42 1.10 -14.93
N ALA A 91 -6.65 0.65 -15.17
CA ALA A 91 -7.01 -0.32 -16.21
C ALA A 91 -8.51 -0.25 -16.52
N ALA A 92 -8.99 -1.02 -17.50
CA ALA A 92 -10.42 -1.16 -17.75
C ALA A 92 -11.16 -1.64 -16.49
N PRO A 93 -12.43 -1.26 -16.24
CA PRO A 93 -13.08 -1.47 -14.94
C PRO A 93 -12.99 -2.90 -14.41
N ALA A 94 -13.33 -3.91 -15.22
CA ALA A 94 -13.27 -5.30 -14.81
C ALA A 94 -11.84 -5.75 -14.46
N GLU A 95 -10.87 -5.37 -15.27
CA GLU A 95 -9.46 -5.69 -15.06
C GLU A 95 -8.90 -4.98 -13.82
N ALA A 96 -9.24 -3.72 -13.60
CA ALA A 96 -8.79 -2.95 -12.45
C ALA A 96 -9.25 -3.60 -11.14
N HIS A 97 -10.51 -4.02 -11.06
CA HIS A 97 -11.03 -4.74 -9.89
C HIS A 97 -10.39 -6.13 -9.74
N ALA A 98 -10.15 -6.87 -10.83
CA ALA A 98 -9.46 -8.16 -10.79
C ALA A 98 -8.01 -8.04 -10.28
N ARG A 99 -7.26 -7.03 -10.77
CA ARG A 99 -5.89 -6.74 -10.31
C ARG A 99 -5.85 -6.40 -8.82
N ILE A 100 -6.79 -5.57 -8.34
CA ILE A 100 -6.88 -5.25 -6.90
C ILE A 100 -7.21 -6.49 -6.08
N ALA A 101 -8.15 -7.33 -6.52
CA ALA A 101 -8.48 -8.57 -5.82
C ALA A 101 -7.27 -9.51 -5.71
N TYR A 102 -6.52 -9.69 -6.80
CA TYR A 102 -5.29 -10.47 -6.80
C TYR A 102 -4.21 -9.87 -5.88
N ALA A 103 -4.00 -8.56 -5.95
CA ALA A 103 -3.05 -7.86 -5.11
C ALA A 103 -3.36 -8.00 -3.61
N LEU A 104 -4.64 -7.93 -3.22
CA LEU A 104 -5.08 -8.14 -1.84
C LEU A 104 -4.74 -9.54 -1.33
N ALA A 105 -4.93 -10.56 -2.17
CA ALA A 105 -4.59 -11.95 -1.83
C ALA A 105 -3.08 -12.15 -1.60
N GLU A 106 -2.25 -11.53 -2.45
CA GLU A 106 -0.78 -11.62 -2.32
C GLU A 106 -0.26 -10.81 -1.13
N VAL A 107 -0.75 -9.57 -0.91
CA VAL A 107 -0.35 -8.73 0.24
C VAL A 107 -0.68 -9.40 1.57
N ARG A 108 -1.79 -10.16 1.65
CA ARG A 108 -2.16 -10.92 2.87
C ARG A 108 -1.04 -11.83 3.37
N ARG A 109 -0.23 -12.41 2.47
CA ARG A 109 0.91 -13.30 2.82
C ARG A 109 2.03 -12.57 3.58
N PHE A 110 2.11 -11.24 3.42
CA PHE A 110 3.10 -10.42 4.11
C PHE A 110 2.58 -9.96 5.48
N LEU A 111 1.30 -9.62 5.56
CA LEU A 111 0.66 -9.04 6.74
C LEU A 111 0.18 -10.06 7.78
N VAL A 112 -0.07 -11.30 7.37
CA VAL A 112 -0.42 -12.39 8.28
C VAL A 112 0.83 -13.26 8.49
N PRO A 113 1.40 -13.31 9.70
CA PRO A 113 2.45 -14.29 10.02
C PRO A 113 1.90 -15.70 9.75
N ARG A 114 2.62 -16.52 8.98
CA ARG A 114 2.37 -17.96 8.98
C ARG A 114 3.03 -18.50 10.25
N ASN A 115 2.22 -19.14 11.12
CA ASN A 115 2.73 -19.94 12.23
C ASN A 115 3.65 -21.04 11.72
#